data_AF-A0A2A2HC37-F1
#
_entry.id   AF-A0A2A2HC37-F1
#
_cell.length_a   1.000
_cell.length_b   1.000
_cell.length_c   1.000
_cell.angle_alpha   90.00
_cell.angle_beta   90.00
_cell.angle_gamma   90.00
#
_symmetry.space_group_name_H-M   'P 1'
#
loop_
_entity.id
_entity.type
_entity.pdbx_description
1 polymer ?
#
loop_
_entity_poly.entity_id
_entity_poly.type
_entity_poly.pdbx_seq_one_letter_code
_entity_poly.pdbx_strand_id
1 'polypeptide(L)'
;ITVGMFSLTAAPRLGDSAAYGSTFEFWFSDTKLPDASEHEVINHATKVGQGQFWTQENLNVGHEYFFYIRTINSYGKSLFVEASGKPDSLPGDILAEIDKKINDTEAIKQLKKGIDSSTEAILENAKGLNGNTQYFMRQNGKMKAEIVRVDNYVVTETKALAESIHQVRATADKSWAAAQNSLQAKYDMKKGEASATFTNLVKIVYDGVSYDAGMVTGAELKDGKVSTQIGFSAQTFIVYNP
;
A
#
# COMPACT_ATOMS: atom_id res chain seq x y z
N ILE A 1 -3.16 28.15 -8.39
CA ILE A 1 -2.01 27.36 -7.90
C ILE A 1 -2.32 25.89 -8.16
N THR A 2 -1.35 25.13 -8.65
CA THR A 2 -1.43 23.66 -8.73
C THR A 2 -0.66 23.08 -7.55
N VAL A 3 -1.29 22.18 -6.80
CA VAL A 3 -0.70 21.52 -5.63
C VAL A 3 0.03 20.25 -6.07
N GLY A 4 1.23 20.01 -5.54
CA GLY A 4 2.02 18.80 -5.77
C GLY A 4 2.60 18.24 -4.47
N MET A 5 3.15 17.03 -4.55
CA MET A 5 3.78 16.35 -3.42
C MET A 5 5.04 17.12 -3.01
N PHE A 6 4.97 17.85 -1.89
CA PHE A 6 6.01 18.78 -1.42
C PHE A 6 6.28 19.97 -2.35
N SER A 7 5.33 20.33 -3.22
CA SER A 7 5.53 21.45 -4.15
C SER A 7 4.25 22.23 -4.46
N LEU A 8 4.42 23.48 -4.90
CA LEU A 8 3.36 24.34 -5.42
C LEU A 8 3.79 24.99 -6.72
N THR A 9 2.94 24.93 -7.74
CA THR A 9 3.17 25.63 -9.00
C THR A 9 2.21 26.81 -9.14
N ALA A 10 2.78 28.00 -9.31
CA ALA A 10 2.06 29.23 -9.63
C ALA A 10 2.13 29.50 -11.14
N ALA A 11 0.97 29.51 -11.81
CA ALA A 11 0.83 29.83 -13.22
C ALA A 11 -0.24 30.93 -13.39
N PRO A 12 0.17 32.22 -13.40
CA PRO A 12 -0.76 33.34 -13.57
C PRO A 12 -1.39 33.31 -14.97
N ARG A 13 -2.61 33.82 -15.08
CA ARG A 13 -3.28 34.02 -16.38
C ARG A 13 -3.37 35.51 -16.66
N LEU A 14 -3.02 35.91 -17.89
CA LEU A 14 -3.20 37.28 -18.35
C LEU A 14 -4.68 37.54 -18.64
N GLY A 15 -5.19 38.70 -18.21
CA GLY A 15 -6.48 39.22 -18.67
C GLY A 15 -6.36 39.86 -20.05
N ASP A 16 -7.51 40.10 -20.71
CA ASP A 16 -7.64 40.54 -22.12
C ASP A 16 -6.91 41.85 -22.50
N SER A 17 -6.34 42.59 -21.54
CA SER A 17 -5.64 43.87 -21.76
C SER A 17 -4.11 43.81 -21.58
N ALA A 18 -3.51 42.61 -21.49
CA ALA A 18 -2.07 42.49 -21.29
C ALA A 18 -1.26 42.84 -22.55
N ALA A 19 -0.26 43.71 -22.39
CA ALA A 19 0.65 44.09 -23.46
C ALA A 19 1.49 42.90 -23.95
N TYR A 20 1.68 42.79 -25.26
CA TYR A 20 2.60 41.84 -25.89
C TYR A 20 3.99 41.89 -25.21
N GLY A 21 4.52 40.72 -24.84
CA GLY A 21 5.85 40.59 -24.21
C GLY A 21 5.87 40.65 -22.67
N SER A 22 4.71 40.49 -22.01
CA SER A 22 4.63 40.46 -20.54
C SER A 22 5.19 39.15 -19.94
N THR A 23 5.98 39.26 -18.86
CA THR A 23 6.43 38.13 -18.02
C THR A 23 6.01 38.33 -16.56
N PHE A 24 6.17 37.33 -15.71
CA PHE A 24 5.82 37.45 -14.29
C PHE A 24 7.05 37.40 -13.39
N GLU A 25 6.98 38.10 -12.27
CA GLU A 25 7.93 38.01 -11.17
C GLU A 25 7.24 37.34 -9.97
N PHE A 26 7.90 36.32 -9.44
CA PHE A 26 7.38 35.48 -8.37
C PHE A 26 8.14 35.73 -7.08
N TRP A 27 7.39 35.99 -6.02
CA TRP A 27 7.87 36.09 -4.65
C TRP A 27 7.15 35.05 -3.81
N PHE A 28 7.84 34.48 -2.82
CA PHE A 28 7.36 33.36 -2.02
C PHE A 28 7.53 33.66 -0.53
N SER A 29 6.53 33.28 0.27
CA SER A 29 6.55 33.40 1.72
C SER A 29 5.98 32.16 2.40
N ASP A 30 6.60 31.78 3.52
CA ASP A 30 6.16 30.71 4.43
C ASP A 30 4.98 31.14 5.31
N THR A 31 4.76 32.45 5.45
CA THR A 31 3.67 33.02 6.24
C THR A 31 2.91 34.08 5.46
N LYS A 32 1.63 34.23 5.76
CA LYS A 32 0.80 35.27 5.11
C LYS A 32 1.28 36.66 5.51
N LEU A 33 1.52 37.53 4.53
CA LEU A 33 1.85 38.93 4.77
C LEU A 33 0.59 39.74 5.13
N PRO A 34 0.72 40.90 5.80
CA PRO A 34 -0.42 41.76 6.13
C PRO A 34 -1.21 42.21 4.89
N ASP A 35 -0.51 42.50 3.79
CA ASP A 35 -1.09 42.84 2.50
C ASP A 35 -0.10 42.54 1.34
N ALA A 36 -0.57 42.75 0.10
CA ALA A 36 0.23 42.57 -1.12
C ALA A 36 0.84 43.88 -1.64
N SER A 37 1.07 44.88 -0.79
CA SER A 37 1.76 46.10 -1.20
C SER A 37 3.21 45.81 -1.58
N GLU A 38 3.79 46.68 -2.43
CA GLU A 38 5.18 46.53 -2.84
C GLU A 38 6.14 46.55 -1.64
N HIS A 39 5.85 47.36 -0.62
CA HIS A 39 6.66 47.45 0.60
C HIS A 39 6.68 46.13 1.37
N GLU A 40 5.50 45.54 1.62
CA GLU A 40 5.39 44.29 2.37
C GLU A 40 6.06 43.13 1.64
N VAL A 41 5.77 42.99 0.34
CA VAL A 41 6.30 41.86 -0.45
C VAL A 41 7.82 41.93 -0.58
N ILE A 42 8.40 43.10 -0.85
CA ILE A 42 9.85 43.23 -1.05
C ILE A 42 10.63 42.99 0.25
N ASN A 43 10.06 43.34 1.41
CA ASN A 43 10.76 43.23 2.70
C ASN A 43 10.54 41.88 3.41
N HIS A 44 9.43 41.20 3.16
CA HIS A 44 9.03 40.02 3.94
C HIS A 44 8.85 38.73 3.12
N ALA A 45 8.82 38.80 1.79
CA ALA A 45 8.85 37.61 0.92
C ALA A 45 10.21 37.46 0.22
N THR A 46 10.50 36.26 -0.28
CA THR A 46 11.72 35.97 -1.05
C THR A 46 11.40 35.97 -2.54
N LYS A 47 12.14 36.75 -3.33
CA LYS A 47 12.05 36.66 -4.80
C LYS A 47 12.59 35.31 -5.26
N VAL A 48 11.73 34.47 -5.83
CA VAL A 48 12.09 33.12 -6.25
C VAL A 48 12.41 33.04 -7.74
N GLY A 49 11.80 33.87 -8.59
CA GLY A 49 12.16 33.88 -10.01
C GLY A 49 11.31 34.76 -10.91
N GLN A 50 11.53 34.62 -12.21
CA GLN A 50 10.76 35.28 -13.27
C GLN A 50 10.47 34.27 -14.39
N GLY A 51 9.27 34.31 -14.96
CA GLY A 51 8.85 33.36 -15.99
C GLY A 51 7.33 33.37 -16.23
N GLN A 52 6.83 32.38 -16.96
CA GLN A 52 5.39 32.19 -17.17
C GLN A 52 4.73 31.38 -16.05
N PHE A 53 5.52 30.57 -15.34
CA PHE A 53 5.13 29.86 -14.13
C PHE A 53 6.35 29.72 -13.22
N TRP A 54 6.12 29.38 -11.96
CA TRP A 54 7.15 29.01 -11.02
C TRP A 54 6.71 27.83 -10.17
N THR A 55 7.61 26.87 -9.93
CA THR A 55 7.38 25.76 -9.01
C THR A 55 8.29 25.92 -7.81
N GLN A 56 7.70 25.96 -6.62
CA GLN A 56 8.43 25.90 -5.36
C GLN A 56 8.39 24.46 -4.83
N GLU A 57 9.55 23.89 -4.51
CA GLU A 57 9.71 22.50 -4.07
C GLU A 57 10.19 22.43 -2.60
N ASN A 58 10.30 21.22 -2.06
CA ASN A 58 10.73 20.93 -0.68
C ASN A 58 9.88 21.61 0.40
N LEU A 59 8.58 21.70 0.16
CA LEU A 59 7.61 22.32 1.07
C LEU A 59 7.07 21.31 2.09
N ASN A 60 6.74 21.79 3.28
CA ASN A 60 6.12 20.95 4.30
C ASN A 60 4.66 20.66 3.93
N VAL A 61 4.30 19.38 4.01
CA VAL A 61 2.91 18.93 3.88
C VAL A 61 2.05 19.57 4.95
N GLY A 62 0.83 19.95 4.59
CA GLY A 62 -0.16 20.43 5.54
C GLY A 62 0.01 21.91 5.92
N HIS A 63 1.11 22.53 5.51
CA HIS A 63 1.41 23.94 5.75
C HIS A 63 0.96 24.81 4.57
N GLU A 64 0.34 25.95 4.84
CA GLU A 64 -0.11 26.86 3.77
C GLU A 64 1.01 27.87 3.44
N TYR A 65 1.33 27.98 2.16
CA TYR A 65 2.37 28.87 1.63
C TYR A 65 1.77 29.91 0.68
N PHE A 66 2.47 31.03 0.49
CA PHE A 66 1.97 32.19 -0.24
C PHE A 66 2.92 32.61 -1.36
N PHE A 67 2.35 32.84 -2.54
CA PHE A 67 2.99 33.50 -3.67
C PHE A 67 2.46 34.93 -3.80
N TYR A 68 3.38 35.87 -4.04
CA TYR A 68 3.08 37.24 -4.45
C TYR A 68 3.63 37.45 -5.85
N ILE A 69 2.72 37.72 -6.80
CA ILE A 69 3.05 37.68 -8.23
C ILE A 69 2.65 39.00 -8.87
N ARG A 70 3.53 39.54 -9.73
CA ARG A 70 3.23 40.72 -10.53
C ARG A 70 3.70 40.54 -11.97
N THR A 71 3.06 41.26 -12.87
CA THR A 71 3.43 41.33 -14.28
C THR A 71 4.54 42.37 -14.47
N ILE A 72 5.46 42.10 -15.38
CA ILE A 72 6.51 43.01 -15.83
C ILE A 72 6.50 43.09 -17.35
N ASN A 73 6.53 44.29 -17.90
CA ASN A 73 6.70 44.55 -19.33
C ASN A 73 7.64 45.76 -19.54
N SER A 74 7.81 46.20 -20.80
CA SER A 74 8.64 47.35 -21.15
C SER A 74 8.18 48.70 -20.58
N TYR A 75 6.93 48.79 -20.11
CA TYR A 75 6.32 50.01 -19.58
C TYR A 75 6.33 50.06 -18.04
N GLY A 76 6.56 48.93 -17.36
CA GLY A 76 6.65 48.91 -15.91
C GLY A 76 6.19 47.59 -15.30
N LYS A 77 5.89 47.66 -13.99
CA LYS A 77 5.44 46.53 -13.18
C LYS A 77 4.04 46.78 -12.66
N SER A 78 3.22 45.74 -12.56
CA SER A 78 1.93 45.83 -11.90
C SER A 78 2.06 45.81 -10.37
N LEU A 79 0.94 46.07 -9.68
CA LEU A 79 0.77 45.67 -8.29
C LEU A 79 0.91 44.15 -8.15
N PHE A 80 1.23 43.69 -6.94
CA PHE A 80 1.25 42.27 -6.62
C PHE A 80 -0.16 41.73 -6.42
N VAL A 81 -0.31 40.45 -6.72
CA VAL A 81 -1.47 39.63 -6.42
C VAL A 81 -1.02 38.47 -5.54
N GLU A 82 -1.76 38.20 -4.47
CA GLU A 82 -1.55 37.07 -3.57
C GLU A 82 -2.23 35.80 -4.13
N ALA A 83 -1.54 34.67 -4.00
CA ALA A 83 -2.11 33.36 -4.21
C ALA A 83 -1.53 32.39 -3.18
N SER A 84 -2.36 31.58 -2.53
CA SER A 84 -1.90 30.56 -1.57
C SER A 84 -2.11 29.15 -2.09
N GLY A 85 -1.37 28.22 -1.48
CA GLY A 85 -1.55 26.79 -1.69
C GLY A 85 -1.03 26.02 -0.50
N LYS A 86 -1.59 24.84 -0.28
CA LYS A 86 -1.21 23.94 0.80
C LYS A 86 -0.79 22.61 0.19
N PRO A 87 0.51 22.27 0.15
CA PRO A 87 0.97 20.95 -0.25
C PRO A 87 0.22 19.89 0.54
N ASP A 88 -0.40 18.96 -0.17
CA ASP A 88 -1.07 17.83 0.45
C ASP A 88 -0.12 16.64 0.55
N SER A 89 -0.38 15.81 1.55
CA SER A 89 0.00 14.40 1.50
C SER A 89 -1.29 13.64 1.32
N LEU A 90 -1.67 13.30 0.09
CA LEU A 90 -2.25 11.98 -0.07
C LEU A 90 -2.01 11.38 -1.45
N PRO A 91 -1.61 10.10 -1.47
CA PRO A 91 -1.05 9.40 -2.60
C PRO A 91 -2.20 8.63 -3.27
N GLY A 92 -3.19 9.28 -3.87
CA GLY A 92 -4.31 8.57 -4.50
C GLY A 92 -3.81 7.56 -5.54
N ASP A 93 -2.92 8.04 -6.41
CA ASP A 93 -2.34 7.23 -7.48
C ASP A 93 -1.27 6.26 -6.96
N ILE A 94 -0.47 6.68 -5.98
CA ILE A 94 0.59 5.82 -5.40
C ILE A 94 -0.03 4.73 -4.51
N LEU A 95 -1.05 5.01 -3.71
CA LEU A 95 -1.77 3.99 -2.93
C LEU A 95 -2.53 3.04 -3.84
N ALA A 96 -3.17 3.52 -4.91
CA ALA A 96 -3.84 2.64 -5.88
C ALA A 96 -2.84 1.74 -6.63
N GLU A 97 -1.67 2.27 -6.98
CA GLU A 97 -0.62 1.48 -7.63
C GLU A 97 0.05 0.49 -6.66
N ILE A 98 0.25 0.89 -5.40
CA ILE A 98 0.72 0.02 -4.32
C ILE A 98 -0.32 -1.08 -4.04
N ASP A 99 -1.60 -0.74 -3.93
CA ASP A 99 -2.69 -1.71 -3.74
C ASP A 99 -2.73 -2.71 -4.88
N LYS A 100 -2.60 -2.26 -6.14
CA LYS A 100 -2.56 -3.16 -7.29
C LYS A 100 -1.32 -4.07 -7.26
N LYS A 101 -0.14 -3.52 -6.94
CA LYS A 101 1.12 -4.28 -6.87
C LYS A 101 1.15 -5.27 -5.70
N ILE A 102 0.56 -4.91 -4.55
CA ILE A 102 0.53 -5.74 -3.35
C ILE A 102 -0.54 -6.83 -3.46
N ASN A 103 -1.75 -6.50 -3.94
CA ASN A 103 -2.87 -7.45 -4.00
C ASN A 103 -2.64 -8.64 -4.94
N ASP A 104 -1.79 -8.50 -5.94
CA ASP A 104 -1.52 -9.54 -6.95
C ASP A 104 -0.44 -10.56 -6.53
N THR A 105 0.13 -10.40 -5.34
CA THR A 105 1.24 -11.22 -4.85
C THR A 105 0.72 -12.53 -4.28
N GLU A 106 1.50 -13.59 -4.40
CA GLU A 106 1.21 -14.89 -3.79
C GLU A 106 1.11 -14.79 -2.27
N ALA A 107 1.97 -13.98 -1.63
CA ALA A 107 1.88 -13.74 -0.19
C ALA A 107 0.49 -13.22 0.22
N ILE A 108 -0.01 -12.16 -0.44
CA ILE A 108 -1.31 -11.56 -0.11
C ILE A 108 -2.48 -12.47 -0.51
N LYS A 109 -2.37 -13.23 -1.61
CA LYS A 109 -3.36 -14.26 -1.97
C LYS A 109 -3.48 -15.33 -0.88
N GLN A 110 -2.36 -15.80 -0.33
CA GLN A 110 -2.38 -16.78 0.77
C GLN A 110 -3.00 -16.18 2.04
N LEU A 111 -2.69 -14.92 2.36
CA LEU A 111 -3.29 -14.22 3.49
C LEU A 111 -4.81 -14.09 3.35
N LYS A 112 -5.29 -13.69 2.16
CA LYS A 112 -6.72 -13.52 1.85
C LYS A 112 -7.50 -14.84 1.83
N LYS A 113 -6.86 -15.94 1.45
CA LYS A 113 -7.48 -17.27 1.45
C LYS A 113 -7.93 -17.67 2.87
N GLY A 114 -7.23 -17.21 3.89
CA GLY A 114 -7.58 -17.47 5.29
C GLY A 114 -7.68 -18.98 5.61
N ILE A 115 -8.43 -19.31 6.65
CA ILE A 115 -8.82 -20.69 6.97
C ILE A 115 -10.26 -20.89 6.52
N ASP A 116 -10.48 -21.33 5.29
CA ASP A 116 -11.84 -21.59 4.76
C ASP A 116 -12.09 -23.06 4.43
N SER A 117 -11.03 -23.86 4.34
CA SER A 117 -11.12 -25.30 4.13
C SER A 117 -11.55 -26.02 5.39
N SER A 118 -12.50 -26.95 5.27
CA SER A 118 -12.66 -28.01 6.26
C SER A 118 -11.40 -28.86 6.31
N THR A 119 -11.18 -29.57 7.42
CA THR A 119 -10.11 -30.55 7.54
C THR A 119 -10.11 -31.53 6.36
N GLU A 120 -11.30 -31.94 5.94
CA GLU A 120 -11.53 -32.84 4.82
C GLU A 120 -11.07 -32.24 3.48
N ALA A 121 -11.30 -30.95 3.24
CA ALA A 121 -10.84 -30.28 2.01
C ALA A 121 -9.30 -30.19 1.95
N ILE A 122 -8.61 -30.02 3.09
CA ILE A 122 -7.13 -30.05 3.13
C ILE A 122 -6.63 -31.44 2.73
N LEU A 123 -7.24 -32.49 3.29
CA LEU A 123 -6.90 -33.88 3.00
C LEU A 123 -7.22 -34.27 1.55
N GLU A 124 -8.32 -33.76 0.99
CA GLU A 124 -8.71 -34.02 -0.40
C GLU A 124 -7.73 -33.37 -1.39
N ASN A 125 -7.33 -32.12 -1.15
CA ASN A 125 -6.32 -31.45 -1.96
C ASN A 125 -4.96 -32.18 -1.92
N ALA A 126 -4.58 -32.75 -0.77
CA ALA A 126 -3.33 -33.51 -0.61
C ALA A 126 -3.29 -34.80 -1.45
N LYS A 127 -4.43 -35.48 -1.62
CA LYS A 127 -4.52 -36.73 -2.39
C LYS A 127 -4.11 -36.56 -3.86
N GLY A 128 -4.24 -35.35 -4.41
CA GLY A 128 -3.87 -35.05 -5.79
C GLY A 128 -2.37 -34.85 -6.04
N LEU A 129 -1.53 -34.77 -5.00
CA LEU A 129 -0.16 -34.25 -5.10
C LEU A 129 0.94 -35.22 -4.62
N ASN A 130 0.66 -36.53 -4.57
CA ASN A 130 1.59 -37.55 -4.02
C ASN A 130 2.12 -37.21 -2.61
N GLY A 131 1.38 -36.42 -1.85
CA GLY A 131 1.83 -35.87 -0.58
C GLY A 131 1.66 -36.83 0.60
N ASN A 132 2.52 -36.67 1.60
CA ASN A 132 2.37 -37.37 2.88
C ASN A 132 1.31 -36.66 3.72
N THR A 133 0.42 -37.43 4.33
CA THR A 133 -0.70 -36.89 5.10
C THR A 133 -0.81 -37.58 6.45
N GLN A 134 -0.86 -36.80 7.52
CA GLN A 134 -1.16 -37.27 8.87
C GLN A 134 -2.42 -36.59 9.38
N TYR A 135 -3.36 -37.40 9.87
CA TYR A 135 -4.60 -36.91 10.43
C TYR A 135 -4.86 -37.58 11.78
N PHE A 136 -4.98 -36.76 12.81
CA PHE A 136 -5.35 -37.18 14.16
C PHE A 136 -6.69 -36.55 14.49
N MET A 137 -7.62 -37.36 14.99
CA MET A 137 -8.93 -36.88 15.41
C MET A 137 -9.44 -37.60 16.65
N ARG A 138 -10.21 -36.88 17.46
CA ARG A 138 -11.07 -37.43 18.50
C ARG A 138 -12.39 -36.70 18.49
N GLN A 139 -13.47 -37.44 18.68
CA GLN A 139 -14.81 -36.89 18.73
C GLN A 139 -15.57 -37.43 19.94
N ASN A 140 -16.28 -36.56 20.65
CA ASN A 140 -17.21 -36.92 21.70
C ASN A 140 -18.50 -36.10 21.53
N GLY A 141 -19.56 -36.73 21.04
CA GLY A 141 -20.79 -36.04 20.66
C GLY A 141 -20.54 -34.97 19.59
N LYS A 142 -20.88 -33.71 19.92
CA LYS A 142 -20.69 -32.54 19.07
C LYS A 142 -19.30 -31.90 19.15
N MET A 143 -18.44 -32.43 20.03
CA MET A 143 -17.07 -31.94 20.21
C MET A 143 -16.13 -32.74 19.33
N LYS A 144 -15.32 -32.08 18.51
CA LYS A 144 -14.29 -32.71 17.66
C LYS A 144 -12.98 -31.95 17.81
N ALA A 145 -11.88 -32.66 18.00
CA ALA A 145 -10.53 -32.11 17.97
C ALA A 145 -9.73 -32.78 16.85
N GLU A 146 -9.03 -31.99 16.06
CA GLU A 146 -8.39 -32.41 14.82
C GLU A 146 -7.00 -31.80 14.69
N ILE A 147 -6.04 -32.60 14.23
CA ILE A 147 -4.71 -32.16 13.81
C ILE A 147 -4.46 -32.74 12.43
N VAL A 148 -4.15 -31.89 11.46
CA VAL A 148 -3.76 -32.29 10.11
C VAL A 148 -2.37 -31.78 9.80
N ARG A 149 -1.56 -32.66 9.21
CA ARG A 149 -0.30 -32.33 8.57
C ARG A 149 -0.31 -32.86 7.16
N VAL A 150 0.03 -32.01 6.21
CA VAL A 150 0.11 -32.34 4.79
C VAL A 150 1.44 -31.81 4.28
N ASP A 151 2.23 -32.69 3.68
CA ASP A 151 3.46 -32.34 2.97
C ASP A 151 3.30 -32.76 1.51
N ASN A 152 3.13 -31.78 0.62
CA ASN A 152 3.01 -31.99 -0.82
C ASN A 152 4.32 -31.65 -1.51
N TYR A 153 4.68 -32.44 -2.50
CA TYR A 153 5.83 -32.15 -3.36
C TYR A 153 5.55 -32.63 -4.78
N VAL A 154 5.75 -31.74 -5.75
CA VAL A 154 5.55 -32.04 -7.16
C VAL A 154 6.72 -31.51 -7.94
N VAL A 155 7.28 -32.36 -8.80
CA VAL A 155 8.29 -31.97 -9.78
C VAL A 155 7.83 -32.43 -11.15
N THR A 156 7.91 -31.52 -12.12
CA THR A 156 7.70 -31.78 -13.54
C THR A 156 8.91 -31.25 -14.30
N GLU A 157 8.94 -31.43 -15.62
CA GLU A 157 10.01 -30.88 -16.47
C GLU A 157 10.23 -29.37 -16.32
N THR A 158 9.20 -28.64 -15.88
CA THR A 158 9.25 -27.16 -15.82
C THR A 158 8.74 -26.55 -14.53
N LYS A 159 8.32 -27.36 -13.56
CA LYS A 159 7.78 -26.88 -12.30
C LYS A 159 8.29 -27.67 -11.13
N ALA A 160 8.56 -26.97 -10.03
CA ALA A 160 8.81 -27.57 -8.73
C ALA A 160 7.87 -26.91 -7.71
N LEU A 161 7.26 -27.71 -6.84
CA LEU A 161 6.43 -27.28 -5.72
C LEU A 161 6.83 -28.10 -4.50
N ALA A 162 7.01 -27.43 -3.37
CA ALA A 162 7.06 -28.01 -2.04
C ALA A 162 6.12 -27.21 -1.14
N GLU A 163 5.22 -27.90 -0.45
CA GLU A 163 4.23 -27.29 0.43
C GLU A 163 4.09 -28.11 1.70
N SER A 164 4.04 -27.43 2.84
CA SER A 164 3.76 -28.04 4.15
C SER A 164 2.65 -27.27 4.83
N ILE A 165 1.60 -27.95 5.27
CA ILE A 165 0.45 -27.40 5.97
C ILE A 165 0.31 -28.11 7.30
N HIS A 166 0.23 -27.35 8.38
CA HIS A 166 -0.09 -27.85 9.72
C HIS A 166 -1.29 -27.10 10.27
N GLN A 167 -2.40 -27.80 10.48
CA GLN A 167 -3.62 -27.22 11.04
C GLN A 167 -4.00 -27.94 12.33
N VAL A 168 -4.40 -27.17 13.34
CA VAL A 168 -5.14 -27.65 14.51
C VAL A 168 -6.54 -27.05 14.48
N ARG A 169 -7.56 -27.85 14.81
CA ARG A 169 -8.95 -27.40 14.88
C ARG A 169 -9.68 -28.02 16.07
N ALA A 170 -10.45 -27.21 16.76
CA ALA A 170 -11.41 -27.63 17.77
C ALA A 170 -12.81 -27.16 17.36
N THR A 171 -13.76 -28.09 17.30
CA THR A 171 -15.13 -27.87 16.86
C THR A 171 -16.10 -28.21 17.98
N ALA A 172 -17.09 -27.35 18.18
CA ALA A 172 -18.21 -27.51 19.10
C ALA A 172 -19.51 -27.16 18.36
N ASP A 173 -20.21 -28.19 17.89
CA ASP A 173 -21.41 -28.03 17.05
C ASP A 173 -21.13 -27.19 15.78
N LYS A 174 -21.71 -25.99 15.69
CA LYS A 174 -21.53 -25.05 14.57
C LYS A 174 -20.36 -24.08 14.75
N SER A 175 -19.77 -24.04 15.95
CA SER A 175 -18.66 -23.14 16.26
C SER A 175 -17.35 -23.90 16.20
N TRP A 176 -16.27 -23.23 15.81
CA TRP A 176 -14.95 -23.82 15.79
C TRP A 176 -13.85 -22.78 15.90
N ALA A 177 -12.69 -23.21 16.37
CA ALA A 177 -11.47 -22.44 16.38
C ALA A 177 -10.38 -23.24 15.67
N ALA A 178 -9.59 -22.57 14.83
CA ALA A 178 -8.49 -23.19 14.13
C ALA A 178 -7.27 -22.27 14.08
N ALA A 179 -6.09 -22.90 14.09
CA ALA A 179 -4.83 -22.26 13.77
C ALA A 179 -4.14 -23.08 12.68
N GLN A 180 -3.59 -22.40 11.69
CA GLN A 180 -2.93 -23.01 10.55
C GLN A 180 -1.60 -22.34 10.27
N ASN A 181 -0.57 -23.16 10.11
CA ASN A 181 0.71 -22.78 9.58
C ASN A 181 0.87 -23.37 8.17
N SER A 182 1.38 -22.58 7.23
CA SER A 182 1.64 -23.03 5.86
C SER A 182 2.98 -22.51 5.36
N LEU A 183 3.77 -23.41 4.79
CA LEU A 183 5.00 -23.12 4.05
C LEU A 183 4.78 -23.53 2.60
N GLN A 184 5.15 -22.69 1.65
CA GLN A 184 5.08 -23.05 0.23
C GLN A 184 6.26 -22.46 -0.52
N ALA A 185 6.95 -23.28 -1.30
CA ALA A 185 7.97 -22.87 -2.26
C ALA A 185 7.58 -23.42 -3.64
N LYS A 186 7.56 -22.56 -4.65
CA LYS A 186 7.24 -22.94 -6.02
C LYS A 186 8.20 -22.30 -7.02
N TYR A 187 8.44 -22.99 -8.11
CA TYR A 187 9.20 -22.50 -9.25
C TYR A 187 8.51 -22.93 -10.54
N ASP A 188 8.34 -22.01 -11.49
CA ASP A 188 7.84 -22.25 -12.84
C ASP A 188 8.88 -21.75 -13.85
N MET A 189 9.63 -22.69 -14.43
CA MET A 189 10.70 -22.39 -15.39
C MET A 189 10.18 -21.76 -16.67
N LYS A 190 8.97 -22.14 -17.14
CA LYS A 190 8.41 -21.59 -18.39
C LYS A 190 8.08 -20.11 -18.24
N LYS A 191 7.63 -19.72 -17.05
CA LYS A 191 7.31 -18.33 -16.73
C LYS A 191 8.49 -17.53 -16.19
N GLY A 192 9.56 -18.21 -15.75
CA GLY A 192 10.64 -17.56 -15.01
C GLY A 192 10.14 -16.98 -13.67
N GLU A 193 9.13 -17.62 -13.08
CA GLU A 193 8.48 -17.17 -11.85
C GLU A 193 8.85 -18.10 -10.70
N ALA A 194 9.04 -17.54 -9.51
CA ALA A 194 9.24 -18.31 -8.29
C ALA A 194 8.57 -17.61 -7.11
N SER A 195 8.13 -18.38 -6.11
CA SER A 195 7.68 -17.78 -4.85
C SER A 195 8.01 -18.66 -3.66
N ALA A 196 8.24 -18.02 -2.53
CA ALA A 196 8.30 -18.66 -1.21
C ALA A 196 7.35 -17.91 -0.28
N THR A 197 6.50 -18.61 0.47
CA THR A 197 5.56 -18.02 1.42
C THR A 197 5.58 -18.79 2.73
N PHE A 198 5.44 -18.04 3.83
CA PHE A 198 5.24 -18.54 5.18
C PHE A 198 4.04 -17.84 5.80
N THR A 199 2.99 -18.59 6.10
CA THR A 199 1.71 -18.04 6.55
C THR A 199 1.33 -18.62 7.91
N ASN A 200 0.91 -17.74 8.81
CA ASN A 200 0.33 -18.08 10.11
C ASN A 200 -1.07 -17.48 10.17
N LEU A 201 -2.08 -18.33 10.29
CA LEU A 201 -3.48 -17.93 10.27
C LEU A 201 -4.18 -18.46 11.51
N VAL A 202 -5.13 -17.69 12.02
CA VAL A 202 -6.08 -18.13 13.04
C VAL A 202 -7.48 -17.71 12.62
N LYS A 203 -8.47 -18.53 12.96
CA LYS A 203 -9.88 -18.19 12.74
C LYS A 203 -10.75 -18.82 13.82
N ILE A 204 -11.70 -18.02 14.30
CA ILE A 204 -12.79 -18.47 15.15
C ILE A 204 -14.08 -18.23 14.38
N VAL A 205 -14.91 -19.26 14.29
CA VAL A 205 -16.30 -19.15 13.87
C VAL A 205 -17.17 -19.36 15.09
N TYR A 206 -17.95 -18.33 15.43
CA TYR A 206 -18.87 -18.34 16.54
C TYR A 206 -20.24 -17.88 16.06
N ASP A 207 -21.25 -18.73 16.22
CA ASP A 207 -22.63 -18.47 15.77
C ASP A 207 -22.73 -18.00 14.31
N GLY A 208 -21.93 -18.60 13.42
CA GLY A 208 -21.88 -18.26 12.00
C GLY A 208 -21.07 -16.99 11.65
N VAL A 209 -20.58 -16.26 12.65
CA VAL A 209 -19.70 -15.09 12.44
C VAL A 209 -18.24 -15.52 12.48
N SER A 210 -17.46 -15.08 11.49
CA SER A 210 -16.03 -15.36 11.38
C SER A 210 -15.19 -14.22 11.93
N TYR A 211 -14.16 -14.57 12.69
CA TYR A 211 -13.12 -13.68 13.19
C TYR A 211 -11.76 -14.27 12.84
N ASP A 212 -11.01 -13.61 11.97
CA ASP A 212 -9.72 -14.07 11.49
C ASP A 212 -8.60 -13.08 11.81
N ALA A 213 -7.40 -13.64 11.97
CA ALA A 213 -6.17 -12.88 11.98
C ALA A 213 -5.07 -13.69 11.30
N GLY A 214 -4.10 -13.01 10.72
CA GLY A 214 -3.05 -13.66 9.96
C GLY A 214 -1.80 -12.83 9.77
N MET A 215 -0.69 -13.53 9.58
CA MET A 215 0.59 -13.00 9.16
C MET A 215 1.08 -13.81 7.96
N VAL A 216 1.63 -13.14 6.97
CA VAL A 216 2.35 -13.77 5.86
C VAL A 216 3.72 -13.11 5.67
N THR A 217 4.74 -13.92 5.43
CA THR A 217 6.02 -13.47 4.86
C THR A 217 6.18 -14.12 3.50
N GLY A 218 6.61 -13.37 2.50
CA GLY A 218 6.82 -13.93 1.17
C GLY A 218 7.93 -13.27 0.37
N ALA A 219 8.44 -14.02 -0.60
CA ALA A 219 9.36 -13.55 -1.63
C ALA A 219 8.90 -14.07 -2.98
N GLU A 220 8.97 -13.23 -4.01
CA GLU A 220 8.49 -13.53 -5.36
C GLU A 220 9.46 -13.04 -6.42
N LEU A 221 9.82 -13.93 -7.34
CA LEU A 221 10.45 -13.62 -8.62
C LEU A 221 9.36 -13.56 -9.69
N LYS A 222 9.22 -12.40 -10.33
CA LYS A 222 8.31 -12.19 -11.45
C LYS A 222 8.92 -11.20 -12.43
N ASP A 223 8.85 -11.50 -13.72
CA ASP A 223 9.42 -10.67 -14.79
C ASP A 223 10.91 -10.30 -14.56
N GLY A 224 11.68 -11.25 -14.02
CA GLY A 224 13.11 -11.07 -13.70
C GLY A 224 13.40 -10.19 -12.48
N LYS A 225 12.39 -9.75 -11.72
CA LYS A 225 12.53 -8.94 -10.51
C LYS A 225 12.12 -9.72 -9.28
N VAL A 226 12.92 -9.59 -8.22
CA VAL A 226 12.61 -10.15 -6.90
C VAL A 226 11.95 -9.08 -6.03
N SER A 227 10.84 -9.44 -5.38
CA SER A 227 10.18 -8.65 -4.36
C SER A 227 10.04 -9.46 -3.07
N THR A 228 10.08 -8.79 -1.92
CA THR A 228 9.88 -9.42 -0.60
C THR A 228 8.85 -8.62 0.19
N GLN A 229 8.03 -9.32 0.96
CA GLN A 229 6.83 -8.75 1.59
C GLN A 229 6.56 -9.42 2.94
N ILE A 230 6.05 -8.61 3.87
CA ILE A 230 5.42 -9.08 5.09
C ILE A 230 4.05 -8.41 5.20
N GLY A 231 3.01 -9.20 5.50
CA GLY A 231 1.64 -8.74 5.57
C GLY A 231 0.96 -9.21 6.84
N PHE A 232 0.07 -8.39 7.36
CA PHE A 232 -0.73 -8.66 8.55
C PHE A 232 -2.19 -8.35 8.27
N SER A 233 -3.10 -9.19 8.76
CA SER A 233 -4.54 -8.95 8.76
C SER A 233 -5.06 -9.22 10.16
N ALA A 234 -5.67 -8.23 10.80
CA ALA A 234 -6.29 -8.36 12.12
C ALA A 234 -7.18 -7.15 12.43
N GLN A 235 -8.16 -7.34 13.33
CA GLN A 235 -8.95 -6.22 13.87
C GLN A 235 -8.11 -5.29 14.76
N THR A 236 -7.11 -5.83 15.44
CA THR A 236 -6.22 -5.07 16.31
C THR A 236 -4.81 -5.64 16.20
N PHE A 237 -3.86 -4.76 15.91
CA PHE A 237 -2.43 -5.10 15.87
C PHE A 237 -1.76 -4.56 17.13
N ILE A 238 -1.03 -5.43 17.83
CA ILE A 238 -0.39 -5.10 19.11
C ILE A 238 1.11 -5.20 18.93
N VAL A 239 1.83 -4.10 19.18
CA VAL A 239 3.27 -4.08 19.37
C VAL A 239 3.51 -3.79 20.84
N TYR A 240 4.15 -4.73 21.52
CA TYR A 240 4.44 -4.62 22.95
C TYR A 240 5.95 -4.52 23.16
N ASN A 241 6.40 -3.42 23.74
CA ASN A 241 7.77 -3.25 24.20
C ASN A 241 7.76 -3.30 25.74
N PRO A 242 8.24 -4.40 26.35
CA PRO A 242 8.14 -4.64 27.80
C PRO A 242 8.88 -3.62 28.66
#